data_AF-E0PEI3-F1
#
_entry.id   AF-E0PEI3-F1
#
_cell.length_a   1.000
_cell.length_b   1.000
_cell.length_c   1.000
_cell.angle_alpha   90.00
_cell.angle_beta   90.00
_cell.angle_gamma   90.00
#
_symmetry.space_group_name_H-M   'P 1'
#
loop_
_entity.id
_entity.type
_entity.pdbx_description
1 polymer ?
#
loop_
_entity_poly.entity_id
_entity_poly.type
_entity_poly.pdbx_seq_one_letter_code
_entity_poly.pdbx_strand_id
1 'polypeptide(L)'
;MKKLKQVISHVLNTRLGFILTLLFMYWLKTMWAYHVDFSLDLGNLYQVFLSIINPIPIGLLLLGLSLYIKRTRVFYAVSWIIYTILNILLIANAIYFREFSDFITVSAMLASSKVSAGLGDSALNLLRVWDIVYVLDYIILIILFATKK
;
A
#
# COMPACT_ATOMS: atom_id res chain seq x y z
N MET A 1 21.23 22.35 5.02
CA MET A 1 21.02 20.92 4.64
C MET A 1 21.17 19.93 5.81
N LYS A 2 22.22 20.01 6.67
CA LYS A 2 22.39 19.08 7.82
C LYS A 2 21.27 19.15 8.87
N LYS A 3 20.77 20.36 9.20
CA LYS A 3 19.65 20.56 10.14
C LYS A 3 18.33 19.93 9.66
N LEU A 4 18.00 20.06 8.36
CA LEU A 4 16.78 19.48 7.80
C LEU A 4 16.79 17.95 7.83
N LYS A 5 17.93 17.33 7.49
CA LYS A 5 18.12 15.87 7.61
C LYS A 5 17.98 15.38 9.06
N GLN A 6 18.50 16.13 10.03
CA GLN A 6 18.35 15.80 11.46
C GLN A 6 16.89 15.89 11.94
N VAL A 7 16.14 16.93 11.53
CA VAL A 7 14.73 17.08 11.92
C VAL A 7 13.89 15.96 11.30
N ILE A 8 14.10 15.66 10.01
CA ILE A 8 13.43 14.55 9.32
C ILE A 8 13.76 13.22 10.01
N SER A 9 15.03 12.95 10.34
CA SER A 9 15.38 11.70 11.03
C SER A 9 14.78 11.61 12.42
N HIS A 10 14.65 12.74 13.13
CA HIS A 10 14.04 12.77 14.45
C HIS A 10 12.53 12.50 14.40
N VAL A 11 11.83 13.09 13.43
CA VAL A 11 10.40 12.82 13.19
C VAL A 11 10.18 11.36 12.78
N LEU A 12 10.96 10.84 11.84
CA LEU A 12 10.92 9.43 11.38
C LEU A 12 11.22 8.43 12.50
N ASN A 13 11.94 8.84 13.55
CA ASN A 13 12.26 7.98 14.69
C ASN A 13 11.11 7.81 15.69
N THR A 14 10.05 8.61 15.57
CA THR A 14 8.86 8.48 16.41
C THR A 14 7.91 7.39 15.87
N ARG A 15 7.01 6.87 16.73
CA ARG A 15 5.96 5.93 16.29
C ARG A 15 5.09 6.52 15.18
N LEU A 16 4.77 7.81 15.28
CA LEU A 16 4.04 8.54 14.25
C LEU A 16 4.84 8.64 12.95
N GLY A 17 6.13 8.97 13.02
CA GLY A 17 7.01 9.01 11.86
C GLY A 17 7.09 7.67 11.13
N PHE A 18 7.13 6.56 11.86
CA PHE A 18 7.09 5.22 11.26
C PHE A 18 5.80 4.97 10.47
N ILE A 19 4.63 5.27 11.05
CA ILE A 19 3.34 5.13 10.35
C ILE A 19 3.26 6.05 9.13
N LEU A 20 3.69 7.31 9.26
CA LEU A 20 3.73 8.24 8.12
C LEU A 20 4.67 7.76 7.01
N THR A 21 5.77 7.09 7.36
CA THR A 21 6.70 6.50 6.38
C THR A 21 6.03 5.35 5.63
N LEU A 22 5.36 4.44 6.35
CA LEU A 22 4.61 3.34 5.74
C LEU A 22 3.48 3.87 4.85
N LEU A 23 2.75 4.89 5.32
CA LEU A 23 1.69 5.54 4.56
C LEU A 23 2.24 6.17 3.27
N PHE A 24 3.39 6.85 3.34
CA PHE A 24 4.01 7.45 2.17
C PHE A 24 4.48 6.41 1.15
N MET A 25 5.07 5.29 1.61
CA MET A 25 5.45 4.17 0.74
C MET A 25 4.22 3.54 0.07
N TYR A 26 3.15 3.31 0.83
CA TYR A 26 1.88 2.83 0.29
C TYR A 26 1.30 3.80 -0.75
N TRP A 27 1.27 5.09 -0.42
CA TRP A 27 0.76 6.14 -1.31
C TRP A 27 1.50 6.17 -2.65
N LEU A 28 2.84 6.12 -2.64
CA LEU A 28 3.64 6.08 -3.87
C LEU A 28 3.29 4.89 -4.76
N LYS A 29 3.09 3.70 -4.17
CA LYS A 29 2.66 2.52 -4.92
C LYS A 29 1.27 2.67 -5.52
N THR A 30 0.34 3.25 -4.76
CA THR A 30 -1.01 3.47 -5.27
C THR A 30 -1.00 4.48 -6.41
N MET A 31 -0.17 5.52 -6.34
CA MET A 31 0.04 6.44 -7.47
C MET A 31 0.59 5.72 -8.70
N TRP A 32 1.54 4.81 -8.51
CA TRP A 32 2.06 3.97 -9.59
C TRP A 32 0.98 3.09 -10.21
N ALA A 33 0.20 2.38 -9.39
CA ALA A 33 -0.93 1.56 -9.82
C ALA A 33 -1.95 2.36 -10.64
N TYR A 34 -2.20 3.61 -10.21
CA TYR A 34 -3.15 4.51 -10.87
C TYR A 34 -2.72 4.92 -12.28
N HIS A 35 -1.43 4.86 -12.60
CA HIS A 35 -0.91 5.25 -13.91
C HIS A 35 -0.63 4.04 -14.81
N VAL A 36 -0.23 2.91 -14.22
CA VAL A 36 0.20 1.72 -14.98
C VAL A 36 -0.92 0.71 -15.18
N ASP A 37 -1.75 0.52 -14.15
CA ASP A 37 -2.71 -0.58 -14.09
C ASP A 37 -4.16 -0.12 -14.17
N PHE A 38 -4.49 1.00 -13.53
CA PHE A 38 -5.83 1.54 -13.59
C PHE A 38 -5.91 2.57 -14.71
N SER A 39 -6.70 2.27 -15.74
CA SER A 39 -7.11 3.26 -16.73
C SER A 39 -8.18 4.18 -16.13
N LEU A 40 -7.76 5.02 -15.17
CA LEU A 40 -8.62 6.02 -14.56
C LEU A 40 -8.99 7.08 -15.61
N ASP A 41 -10.29 7.28 -15.85
CA ASP A 41 -10.78 8.34 -16.72
C ASP A 41 -10.70 9.70 -15.98
N LEU A 42 -9.51 10.30 -16.03
CA LEU A 42 -9.18 11.57 -15.38
C LEU A 42 -9.44 12.74 -16.34
N GLY A 43 -10.71 12.99 -16.67
CA GLY A 43 -11.15 14.07 -17.55
C GLY A 43 -11.15 15.46 -16.91
N ASN A 44 -11.09 15.57 -15.57
CA ASN A 44 -11.17 16.86 -14.86
C ASN A 44 -10.08 17.00 -13.77
N LEU A 45 -9.60 18.23 -13.54
CA LEU A 45 -8.69 18.60 -12.44
C LEU A 45 -9.17 18.08 -11.07
N TYR A 46 -10.48 18.10 -10.83
CA TYR A 46 -11.05 17.56 -9.59
C TYR A 46 -10.81 16.05 -9.44
N GLN A 47 -10.88 15.29 -10.53
CA GLN A 47 -10.65 13.83 -10.50
C GLN A 47 -9.17 13.52 -10.28
N VAL A 48 -8.26 14.31 -10.86
CA VAL A 48 -6.81 14.21 -10.60
C VAL A 48 -6.50 14.52 -9.14
N PHE A 49 -7.11 15.56 -8.59
CA PHE A 49 -6.95 15.87 -7.16
C PHE A 49 -7.47 14.74 -6.26
N LEU A 50 -8.64 14.19 -6.61
CA LEU A 50 -9.24 13.10 -5.86
C LEU A 50 -8.39 11.83 -5.92
N SER A 51 -7.81 11.51 -7.08
CA SER A 51 -6.93 10.34 -7.22
C SER A 51 -5.69 10.48 -6.33
N ILE A 52 -5.08 11.66 -6.23
CA ILE A 52 -3.94 11.91 -5.35
C ILE A 52 -4.28 11.67 -3.87
N ILE A 53 -5.48 12.08 -3.44
CA ILE A 53 -5.90 12.00 -2.03
C ILE A 53 -6.46 10.63 -1.64
N ASN A 54 -7.11 9.92 -2.58
CA ASN A 54 -7.84 8.67 -2.33
C ASN A 54 -7.09 7.62 -1.47
N PRO A 55 -5.78 7.38 -1.64
CA PRO A 55 -5.10 6.34 -0.87
C PRO A 55 -4.87 6.73 0.60
N ILE A 56 -4.93 8.03 0.94
CA ILE A 56 -4.54 8.56 2.24
C ILE A 56 -5.53 8.17 3.35
N PRO A 57 -6.86 8.38 3.22
CA PRO A 57 -7.81 8.10 4.30
C PRO A 57 -7.78 6.65 4.78
N ILE A 58 -7.85 5.68 3.87
CA ILE A 58 -7.86 4.24 4.21
C ILE A 58 -6.49 3.80 4.74
N GLY A 59 -5.40 4.24 4.11
CA GLY A 59 -4.05 3.93 4.58
C GLY A 59 -3.81 4.47 5.98
N LEU A 60 -4.19 5.71 6.26
CA LEU A 60 -4.01 6.36 7.56
C LEU A 60 -4.96 5.78 8.62
N LEU A 61 -6.20 5.46 8.26
CA LEU A 61 -7.15 4.79 9.15
C LEU A 61 -6.60 3.46 9.62
N LEU A 62 -6.22 2.58 8.68
CA LEU A 62 -5.77 1.23 9.00
C LEU A 62 -4.40 1.24 9.69
N LEU A 63 -3.40 1.93 9.12
CA LEU A 63 -2.08 2.01 9.74
C LEU A 63 -2.15 2.74 11.09
N GLY A 64 -3.03 3.72 11.23
CA GLY A 64 -3.26 4.46 12.47
C GLY A 64 -3.77 3.59 13.61
N LEU A 65 -4.50 2.50 13.34
CA LEU A 65 -4.94 1.56 14.38
C LEU A 65 -3.78 0.98 15.20
N SER A 66 -2.61 0.83 14.57
CA SER A 66 -1.42 0.35 15.28
C SER A 66 -1.00 1.29 16.42
N LEU A 67 -1.23 2.61 16.31
CA LEU A 67 -0.78 3.61 17.29
C LEU A 67 -1.43 3.45 18.67
N TYR A 68 -2.61 2.83 18.75
CA TYR A 68 -3.27 2.52 20.01
C TYR A 68 -2.54 1.44 20.83
N ILE A 69 -1.59 0.72 20.22
CA ILE A 69 -0.84 -0.35 20.88
C ILE A 69 0.29 0.22 21.73
N LYS A 70 0.18 0.09 23.05
CA LYS A 70 1.19 0.58 24.00
C LYS A 70 2.53 -0.19 23.89
N ARG A 71 2.48 -1.50 23.66
CA ARG A 71 3.67 -2.37 23.65
C ARG A 71 4.46 -2.23 22.35
N THR A 72 5.70 -1.75 22.43
CA THR A 72 6.56 -1.42 21.28
C THR A 72 6.74 -2.58 20.29
N ARG A 73 6.98 -3.82 20.76
CA ARG A 73 7.14 -4.97 19.86
C ARG A 73 5.86 -5.30 19.07
N VAL A 74 4.71 -5.22 19.75
CA VAL A 74 3.40 -5.52 19.14
C VAL A 74 2.99 -4.41 18.18
N PHE A 75 3.31 -3.14 18.50
CA PHE A 75 3.12 -2.00 17.61
C PHE A 75 3.77 -2.24 16.25
N TYR A 76 5.07 -2.59 16.23
CA TYR A 76 5.78 -2.83 14.97
C TYR A 76 5.22 -4.04 14.22
N ALA A 77 4.91 -5.15 14.93
CA ALA A 77 4.33 -6.33 14.31
C ALA A 77 2.97 -6.03 13.64
N VAL A 78 2.06 -5.37 14.35
CA VAL A 78 0.74 -5.02 13.83
C VAL A 78 0.83 -4.03 12.67
N SER A 79 1.70 -3.02 12.76
CA SER A 79 1.92 -2.07 11.67
C SER A 79 2.37 -2.78 10.38
N TRP A 80 3.30 -3.74 10.51
CA TRP A 80 3.78 -4.55 9.39
C TRP A 80 2.70 -5.46 8.80
N ILE A 81 1.89 -6.10 9.65
CA ILE A 81 0.76 -6.93 9.21
C ILE A 81 -0.25 -6.08 8.43
N ILE A 82 -0.66 -4.94 8.97
CA ILE A 82 -1.61 -4.03 8.31
C ILE A 82 -1.04 -3.51 6.99
N TYR A 83 0.23 -3.12 6.98
CA TYR A 83 0.91 -2.70 5.76
C TYR A 83 0.89 -3.78 4.67
N THR A 84 1.08 -5.03 5.09
CA THR A 84 1.08 -6.19 4.18
C THR A 84 -0.29 -6.50 3.64
N ILE A 85 -1.33 -6.41 4.48
CA ILE A 85 -2.72 -6.55 4.05
C ILE A 85 -3.07 -5.45 3.03
N LEU A 86 -2.70 -4.21 3.29
CA LEU A 86 -2.88 -3.09 2.35
C LEU A 86 -2.17 -3.33 1.02
N ASN A 87 -0.95 -3.86 1.05
CA ASN A 87 -0.20 -4.15 -0.16
C ASN A 87 -0.81 -5.31 -0.97
N ILE A 88 -1.21 -6.40 -0.31
CA ILE A 88 -1.93 -7.52 -0.95
C ILE A 88 -3.22 -7.00 -1.58
N LEU A 89 -3.97 -6.16 -0.87
CA LEU A 89 -5.22 -5.60 -1.38
C LEU A 89 -4.99 -4.72 -2.62
N LEU A 90 -3.91 -3.93 -2.65
CA LEU A 90 -3.54 -3.13 -3.82
C LEU A 90 -3.19 -4.00 -5.03
N ILE A 91 -2.38 -5.04 -4.84
CA ILE A 91 -1.99 -5.99 -5.90
C ILE A 91 -3.21 -6.75 -6.41
N ALA A 92 -4.06 -7.24 -5.51
CA ALA A 92 -5.29 -7.93 -5.88
C ALA A 92 -6.21 -7.03 -6.73
N ASN A 93 -6.36 -5.76 -6.33
CA ASN A 93 -7.11 -4.79 -7.13
C ASN A 93 -6.44 -4.53 -8.48
N ALA A 94 -5.12 -4.38 -8.56
CA ALA A 94 -4.40 -4.21 -9.83
C ALA A 94 -4.66 -5.36 -10.80
N ILE A 95 -4.52 -6.61 -10.33
CA ILE A 95 -4.75 -7.80 -11.16
C ILE A 95 -6.23 -7.91 -11.58
N TYR A 96 -7.15 -7.70 -10.64
CA TYR A 96 -8.59 -7.77 -10.93
C TYR A 96 -9.04 -6.69 -11.92
N PHE A 97 -8.52 -5.48 -11.79
CA PHE A 97 -8.82 -4.40 -12.72
C PHE A 97 -8.27 -4.67 -14.13
N ARG A 98 -7.11 -5.33 -14.26
CA ARG A 98 -6.60 -5.73 -15.58
C ARG A 98 -7.50 -6.73 -16.30
N GLU A 99 -8.15 -7.64 -15.56
CA GLU A 99 -9.01 -8.67 -16.13
C GLU A 99 -10.45 -8.16 -16.38
N PHE A 100 -11.01 -7.42 -15.41
CA PHE A 100 -12.43 -7.05 -15.39
C PHE A 100 -12.69 -5.56 -15.62
N SER A 101 -11.64 -4.72 -15.68
CA SER A 101 -11.74 -3.26 -15.77
C SER A 101 -12.61 -2.62 -14.67
N ASP A 102 -12.69 -3.27 -13.51
CA ASP A 102 -13.43 -2.81 -12.33
C ASP A 102 -12.62 -3.08 -11.05
N PHE A 103 -13.00 -2.46 -9.94
CA PHE A 103 -12.36 -2.63 -8.64
C PHE A 103 -12.99 -3.79 -7.86
N ILE A 104 -12.18 -4.43 -7.02
CA ILE A 104 -12.67 -5.48 -6.12
C ILE A 104 -13.62 -4.86 -5.10
N THR A 105 -14.85 -5.36 -5.05
CA THR A 105 -15.82 -5.03 -4.00
C THR A 105 -15.76 -6.02 -2.84
N VAL A 106 -16.20 -5.61 -1.64
CA VAL A 106 -16.27 -6.49 -0.46
C VAL A 106 -17.15 -7.72 -0.72
N SER A 107 -18.28 -7.52 -1.42
CA SER A 107 -19.17 -8.62 -1.81
C SER A 107 -18.48 -9.63 -2.71
N ALA A 108 -17.68 -9.18 -3.68
CA ALA A 108 -16.89 -10.05 -4.55
C ALA A 108 -15.82 -10.83 -3.77
N MET A 109 -15.12 -10.19 -2.82
CA MET A 109 -14.15 -10.87 -1.96
C MET A 109 -14.77 -11.99 -1.13
N LEU A 110 -15.95 -11.74 -0.53
CA LEU A 110 -16.65 -12.73 0.29
C LEU A 110 -17.23 -13.87 -0.56
N ALA A 111 -17.68 -13.56 -1.79
CA ALA A 111 -18.20 -14.54 -2.74
C ALA A 111 -17.11 -15.41 -3.42
N SER A 112 -15.87 -14.92 -3.51
CA SER A 112 -14.73 -15.60 -4.14
C SER A 112 -14.40 -16.97 -3.53
N SER A 113 -14.84 -17.24 -2.30
CA SER A 113 -14.71 -18.55 -1.63
C SER A 113 -15.37 -19.70 -2.39
N LYS A 114 -16.30 -19.42 -3.32
CA LYS A 114 -16.99 -20.44 -4.13
C LYS A 114 -16.43 -20.62 -5.55
N VAL A 115 -15.48 -19.79 -5.99
CA VAL A 115 -15.02 -19.66 -7.41
C VAL A 115 -13.49 -19.64 -7.52
N SER A 116 -12.76 -20.16 -6.54
CA SER A 116 -11.30 -20.00 -6.44
C SER A 116 -10.47 -20.93 -7.34
N ALA A 117 -11.07 -21.97 -7.93
CA ALA A 117 -10.31 -23.02 -8.62
C ALA A 117 -9.74 -22.62 -9.99
N GLY A 118 -10.19 -21.52 -10.61
CA GLY A 118 -9.72 -21.07 -11.94
C GLY A 118 -9.14 -19.66 -11.99
N LEU A 119 -9.42 -18.83 -10.98
CA LEU A 119 -8.98 -17.42 -10.95
C LEU A 119 -7.48 -17.28 -10.63
N GLY A 120 -6.89 -18.23 -9.89
CA GLY A 120 -5.48 -18.18 -9.51
C GLY A 120 -4.52 -18.36 -10.70
N ASP A 121 -4.85 -19.28 -11.61
CA ASP A 121 -4.00 -19.58 -12.78
C ASP A 121 -4.04 -18.45 -13.82
N SER A 122 -5.21 -17.84 -14.04
CA SER A 122 -5.32 -16.61 -14.84
C SER A 122 -4.58 -15.46 -14.18
N ALA A 123 -4.73 -15.25 -12.86
CA ALA A 123 -4.07 -14.17 -12.14
C ALA A 123 -2.53 -14.23 -12.24
N LEU A 124 -1.93 -15.42 -12.22
CA LEU A 124 -0.48 -15.60 -12.41
C LEU A 124 -0.01 -15.23 -13.82
N ASN A 125 -0.82 -15.50 -14.85
CA ASN A 125 -0.52 -15.11 -16.22
C ASN A 125 -0.68 -13.59 -16.48
N LEU A 126 -1.44 -12.89 -15.63
CA LEU A 126 -1.58 -11.43 -15.68
C LEU A 126 -0.46 -10.69 -14.94
N LEU A 127 0.46 -11.40 -14.27
CA LEU A 127 1.62 -10.78 -13.63
C LEU A 127 2.58 -10.24 -14.68
N ARG A 128 2.96 -8.98 -14.52
CA ARG A 128 3.88 -8.28 -15.41
C ARG A 128 5.17 -7.94 -14.66
N VAL A 129 6.27 -7.79 -15.38
CA VAL A 129 7.61 -7.53 -14.79
C VAL A 129 7.62 -6.28 -13.88
N TRP A 130 6.80 -5.27 -14.18
CA TRP A 130 6.67 -4.06 -13.37
C TRP A 130 5.94 -4.26 -12.04
N ASP A 131 5.31 -5.41 -11.78
CA ASP A 131 4.71 -5.72 -10.47
C ASP A 131 5.76 -5.85 -9.36
N ILE A 132 7.04 -6.00 -9.72
CA ILE A 132 8.17 -6.00 -8.79
C ILE A 132 8.26 -4.68 -7.99
N VAL A 133 7.73 -3.58 -8.54
CA VAL A 133 7.65 -2.27 -7.86
C VAL A 133 6.82 -2.35 -6.59
N TYR A 134 5.81 -3.23 -6.54
CA TYR A 134 4.99 -3.43 -5.34
C TYR A 134 5.70 -4.19 -4.21
N VAL A 135 6.86 -4.81 -4.48
CA VAL A 135 7.64 -5.59 -3.51
C VAL A 135 8.97 -4.91 -3.15
N LEU A 136 9.47 -4.02 -4.00
CA LEU A 136 10.78 -3.37 -3.87
C LEU A 136 10.93 -2.55 -2.58
N ASP A 137 9.86 -1.93 -2.13
CA ASP A 137 9.80 -1.16 -0.89
C ASP A 137 9.98 -2.02 0.38
N TYR A 138 9.62 -3.31 0.35
CA TYR A 138 9.89 -4.21 1.48
C TYR A 138 11.39 -4.34 1.70
N ILE A 139 12.17 -4.41 0.63
CA ILE A 139 13.63 -4.44 0.69
C ILE A 139 14.15 -3.13 1.28
N ILE A 140 13.61 -1.99 0.83
CA ILE A 140 13.98 -0.66 1.34
C ILE A 140 13.64 -0.53 2.83
N LEU A 141 12.45 -0.96 3.26
CA LEU A 141 12.01 -0.91 4.65
C LEU A 141 12.82 -1.84 5.55
N ILE A 142 13.19 -3.04 5.08
CA ILE A 142 14.07 -3.98 5.79
C ILE A 142 15.46 -3.36 5.98
N ILE A 143 16.04 -2.76 4.93
CA ILE A 143 17.35 -2.08 5.01
C ILE A 143 17.27 -0.90 5.99
N LEU A 144 16.19 -0.10 5.95
CA LEU A 144 16.00 1.02 6.86
C LEU A 144 15.92 0.57 8.33
N PHE A 145 15.27 -0.57 8.59
CA PHE A 145 15.18 -1.17 9.93
C PHE A 145 16.51 -1.79 10.38
N ALA A 146 17.27 -2.41 9.48
CA ALA A 146 18.58 -3.00 9.77
C ALA A 146 19.67 -1.94 9.99
N THR A 147 19.54 -0.76 9.37
CA THR A 147 20.49 0.36 9.52
C THR A 147 20.20 1.21 10.77
N LYS A 148 19.06 0.98 11.47
CA LYS A 148 18.84 1.45 12.84
C LYS A 148 19.69 0.63 13.84
N LYS A 149 21.00 0.81 13.79
CA LYS A 149 21.93 0.53 14.89
C LYS A 149 22.40 1.83 15.51
#